data_AF-A0A1H5GY14-F1
#
_entry.id   AF-A0A1H5GY14-F1
#
_cell.length_a   1.000
_cell.length_b   1.000
_cell.length_c   1.000
_cell.angle_alpha   90.00
_cell.angle_beta   90.00
_cell.angle_gamma   90.00
#
_symmetry.space_group_name_H-M   'P 1'
#
loop_
_entity.id
_entity.type
_entity.pdbx_description
1 polymer ?
#
loop_
_entity_poly.entity_id
_entity_poly.type
_entity_poly.pdbx_seq_one_letter_code
_entity_poly.pdbx_strand_id
1 'polypeptide(L)'
;MTSEPIKSPSSSVATANNVLLIVDAESLLSRYPEPSLEADKPTSISDGFVFAINGSLKPQNTINDSSITLRAGKDATFHIRGRTVSLLAEHSVVFYDMSVGDAGVLSAPELVAQDGLTVPAPDPENPTEPGSHQADDHYWKCTRLATGVEACELKFMLIDKNCEALGYFSWAVEVRLPD
;
A
#
# COMPACT_ATOMS: atom_id res chain seq x y z
N MET A 1 -22.15 -18.68 -30.38
CA MET A 1 -21.75 -17.37 -29.84
C MET A 1 -20.23 -17.37 -29.75
N THR A 2 -19.56 -16.75 -30.71
CA THR A 2 -18.11 -16.60 -30.70
C THR A 2 -17.78 -15.43 -29.76
N SER A 3 -17.21 -15.73 -28.60
CA SER A 3 -16.69 -14.72 -27.68
C SER A 3 -15.58 -13.94 -28.37
N GLU A 4 -15.84 -12.66 -28.65
CA GLU A 4 -14.80 -11.76 -29.12
C GLU A 4 -13.66 -11.70 -28.09
N PRO A 5 -12.40 -11.60 -28.52
CA PRO A 5 -11.29 -11.42 -27.60
C PRO A 5 -11.51 -10.15 -26.80
N ILE A 6 -11.42 -10.24 -25.47
CA ILE A 6 -11.38 -9.07 -24.59
C ILE A 6 -10.23 -8.21 -25.09
N LYS A 7 -10.54 -7.04 -25.67
CA LYS A 7 -9.53 -6.04 -26.02
C LYS A 7 -8.80 -5.69 -24.74
N SER A 8 -7.53 -6.10 -24.66
CA SER A 8 -6.64 -5.67 -23.59
C SER A 8 -6.67 -4.14 -23.53
N PRO A 9 -6.90 -3.52 -22.36
CA PRO A 9 -6.80 -2.08 -22.25
C PRO A 9 -5.40 -1.66 -22.72
N SER A 10 -5.42 -0.80 -23.74
CA SER A 10 -4.28 -0.34 -24.51
C SER A 10 -3.13 0.17 -23.64
N SER A 11 -1.99 -0.55 -23.69
CA SER A 11 -0.63 -0.10 -24.05
C SER A 11 -0.19 1.38 -23.85
N SER A 12 -0.72 2.11 -22.88
CA SER A 12 -0.23 3.47 -22.53
C SER A 12 -0.29 3.81 -21.05
N VAL A 13 -0.67 2.87 -20.18
CA VAL A 13 -0.39 3.03 -18.76
C VAL A 13 1.12 2.94 -18.61
N ALA A 14 1.78 4.07 -18.35
CA ALA A 14 3.18 4.07 -17.94
C ALA A 14 3.36 2.96 -16.90
N THR A 15 4.34 2.09 -17.09
CA THR A 15 4.52 0.86 -16.30
C THR A 15 4.77 1.23 -14.84
N ALA A 16 3.70 1.45 -14.07
CA ALA A 16 3.77 1.83 -12.68
C ALA A 16 4.15 0.60 -11.86
N ASN A 17 5.19 0.74 -11.05
CA ASN A 17 5.67 -0.32 -10.19
C ASN A 17 4.79 -0.31 -8.94
N ASN A 18 3.77 -1.18 -8.91
CA ASN A 18 2.88 -1.26 -7.76
C ASN A 18 3.62 -1.86 -6.55
N VAL A 19 3.43 -1.24 -5.40
CA VAL A 19 3.92 -1.68 -4.09
C VAL A 19 2.71 -1.81 -3.18
N LEU A 20 2.55 -2.97 -2.56
CA LEU A 20 1.53 -3.22 -1.55
C LEU A 20 2.19 -3.31 -0.18
N LEU A 21 1.75 -2.45 0.73
CA LEU A 21 2.04 -2.52 2.15
C LEU A 21 0.90 -3.27 2.83
N ILE A 22 1.23 -4.39 3.46
CA ILE A 22 0.29 -5.24 4.18
C ILE A 22 0.51 -5.01 5.67
N VAL A 23 -0.53 -4.57 6.38
CA VAL A 23 -0.49 -4.32 7.82
C VAL A 23 -1.15 -5.46 8.57
N ASP A 24 -0.44 -6.06 9.53
CA ASP A 24 -1.02 -7.02 10.47
C ASP A 24 -1.74 -6.28 11.60
N ALA A 25 -3.00 -5.92 11.33
CA ALA A 25 -3.82 -5.10 12.23
C ALA A 25 -4.07 -5.78 13.58
N GLU A 26 -4.35 -7.09 13.59
CA GLU A 26 -4.64 -7.84 14.82
C GLU A 26 -3.41 -7.89 15.74
N SER A 27 -2.24 -8.24 15.19
CA SER A 27 -1.00 -8.23 15.97
C SER A 27 -0.65 -6.83 16.46
N LEU A 28 -0.92 -5.80 15.66
CA LEU A 28 -0.66 -4.41 16.03
C LEU A 28 -1.56 -3.96 17.19
N LEU A 29 -2.88 -4.17 17.10
CA LEU A 29 -3.84 -3.82 18.15
C LEU A 29 -3.62 -4.65 19.43
N SER A 30 -3.17 -5.90 19.30
CA SER A 30 -2.78 -6.71 20.45
C SER A 30 -1.54 -6.16 21.16
N ARG A 31 -0.54 -5.68 20.39
CA ARG A 31 0.70 -5.12 20.94
C ARG A 31 0.51 -3.72 21.54
N TYR A 32 -0.37 -2.93 20.95
CA TYR A 32 -0.70 -1.56 21.31
C TYR A 32 -2.19 -1.45 21.64
N PRO A 33 -2.63 -1.92 22.83
CA PRO A 33 -4.06 -2.01 23.17
C PRO A 33 -4.73 -0.65 23.42
N GLU A 34 -3.93 0.41 23.64
CA GLU A 34 -4.40 1.77 23.82
C GLU A 34 -3.65 2.70 22.84
N PRO A 35 -3.88 2.55 21.52
CA PRO A 35 -3.22 3.40 20.54
C PRO A 35 -3.79 4.82 20.61
N SER A 36 -3.04 5.78 20.09
CA SER A 36 -3.48 7.16 20.01
C SER A 36 -4.71 7.28 19.11
N LEU A 37 -5.68 8.10 19.52
CA LEU A 37 -6.82 8.52 18.69
C LEU A 37 -6.60 9.91 18.06
N GLU A 38 -5.40 10.46 18.20
CA GLU A 38 -5.00 11.76 17.67
C GLU A 38 -4.09 11.58 16.44
N ALA A 39 -4.55 12.00 15.26
CA ALA A 39 -3.80 11.85 14.00
C ALA A 39 -2.47 12.63 13.96
N ASP A 40 -2.37 13.74 14.71
CA ASP A 40 -1.16 14.55 14.82
C ASP A 40 -0.16 13.98 15.86
N LYS A 41 -0.60 13.04 16.70
CA LYS A 41 0.23 12.34 17.69
C LYS A 41 0.04 10.83 17.59
N PRO A 42 0.35 10.20 16.45
CA PRO A 42 0.16 8.77 16.27
C PRO A 42 1.06 7.96 17.21
N THR A 43 0.63 6.75 17.55
CA THR A 43 1.45 5.77 18.27
C THR A 43 2.59 5.28 17.37
N SER A 44 3.83 5.58 17.74
CA SER A 44 4.99 5.03 17.03
C SER A 44 5.10 3.53 17.25
N ILE A 45 5.23 2.78 16.16
CA ILE A 45 5.30 1.32 16.20
C ILE A 45 6.75 0.86 16.01
N SER A 46 7.09 -0.26 16.63
CA SER A 46 8.32 -0.97 16.33
C SER A 46 8.17 -1.81 15.07
N ASP A 47 9.29 -2.36 14.64
CA ASP A 47 9.38 -3.33 13.57
C ASP A 47 8.46 -4.55 13.82
N GLY A 48 7.98 -5.20 12.75
CA GLY A 48 7.25 -6.46 12.87
C GLY A 48 5.78 -6.46 12.44
N PHE A 49 5.23 -5.34 11.93
CA PHE A 49 3.79 -5.24 11.62
C PHE A 49 3.43 -4.88 10.17
N VAL A 50 4.41 -4.43 9.37
CA VAL A 50 4.15 -3.99 7.99
C VAL A 50 5.05 -4.76 7.02
N PHE A 51 4.43 -5.41 6.04
CA PHE A 51 5.12 -6.19 5.02
C PHE A 51 5.00 -5.47 3.67
N ALA A 52 6.10 -5.31 2.94
CA ALA A 52 6.06 -4.71 1.61
C ALA A 52 6.25 -5.77 0.53
N ILE A 53 5.37 -5.74 -0.47
CA ILE A 53 5.42 -6.61 -1.64
C ILE A 53 5.42 -5.74 -2.89
N ASN A 54 6.34 -6.03 -3.81
CA ASN A 54 6.38 -5.40 -5.12
C ASN A 54 6.60 -6.46 -6.22
N GLY A 55 6.21 -6.14 -7.46
CA GLY A 55 6.42 -7.05 -8.58
C GLY A 55 7.92 -7.21 -8.88
N SER A 56 8.42 -8.45 -8.93
CA SER A 56 9.78 -8.73 -9.40
C SER A 56 9.90 -10.06 -10.13
N LEU A 57 10.82 -10.11 -11.11
CA LEU A 57 11.13 -11.32 -11.89
C LEU A 57 11.85 -12.41 -11.07
N LYS A 58 12.44 -12.03 -9.94
CA LYS A 58 13.08 -12.96 -9.01
C LYS A 58 12.15 -13.21 -7.83
N PRO A 59 12.09 -14.45 -7.30
CA PRO A 59 11.42 -14.71 -6.04
C PRO A 59 11.97 -13.80 -4.94
N GLN A 60 11.07 -13.19 -4.18
CA GLN A 60 11.40 -12.43 -2.98
C GLN A 60 10.79 -13.14 -1.78
N ASN A 61 11.60 -13.32 -0.73
CA ASN A 61 11.06 -13.63 0.58
C ASN A 61 10.84 -12.29 1.28
N THR A 62 9.60 -11.99 1.63
CA THR A 62 9.31 -10.83 2.47
C THR A 62 9.37 -11.30 3.92
N ILE A 63 10.31 -10.75 4.68
CA ILE A 63 10.36 -10.90 6.14
C ILE A 63 9.99 -9.56 6.76
N ASN A 64 9.44 -9.58 7.97
CA ASN A 64 9.07 -8.36 8.67
C ASN A 64 10.29 -7.76 9.40
N ASP A 65 11.33 -7.44 8.65
CA ASP A 65 12.59 -6.89 9.16
C ASP A 65 12.62 -5.36 9.13
N SER A 66 11.47 -4.75 8.85
CA SER A 66 11.27 -3.31 8.72
C SER A 66 12.20 -2.60 7.77
N SER A 67 12.48 -3.27 6.66
CA SER A 67 13.04 -2.67 5.47
C SER A 67 12.14 -2.91 4.27
N ILE A 68 12.09 -1.94 3.36
CA ILE A 68 11.39 -2.10 2.09
C ILE A 68 12.44 -2.10 1.00
N THR A 69 12.55 -3.18 0.24
CA THR A 69 13.43 -3.22 -0.93
C THR A 69 12.62 -3.08 -2.21
N LEU A 70 12.79 -1.96 -2.92
CA LEU A 70 12.10 -1.70 -4.19
C LEU A 70 13.06 -1.92 -5.36
N ARG A 71 12.81 -2.99 -6.13
CA ARG A 71 13.58 -3.31 -7.34
C ARG A 71 12.80 -2.86 -8.58
N ALA A 72 13.28 -1.82 -9.23
CA ALA A 72 12.72 -1.33 -10.49
C ALA A 72 13.82 -0.73 -11.38
N GLY A 73 13.47 -0.28 -12.59
CA GLY A 73 14.40 0.42 -13.48
C GLY A 73 14.75 1.83 -12.99
N LYS A 74 15.63 2.52 -13.73
CA LYS A 74 15.89 3.95 -13.55
C LYS A 74 14.60 4.74 -13.81
N ASP A 75 14.39 5.82 -13.06
CA ASP A 75 13.22 6.73 -13.18
C ASP A 75 11.87 6.01 -12.98
N ALA A 76 11.89 4.85 -12.32
CA ALA A 76 10.71 4.09 -12.00
C ALA A 76 9.77 4.89 -11.09
N THR A 77 8.49 4.95 -11.48
CA THR A 77 7.43 5.46 -10.63
C THR A 77 6.79 4.30 -9.87
N PHE A 78 6.62 4.48 -8.56
CA PHE A 78 5.98 3.55 -7.65
C PHE A 78 4.59 4.05 -7.27
N HIS A 79 3.62 3.13 -7.29
CA HIS A 79 2.30 3.37 -6.72
C HIS A 79 2.17 2.50 -5.47
N ILE A 80 2.24 3.15 -4.30
CA ILE A 80 2.23 2.49 -3.00
C ILE A 80 0.80 2.50 -2.46
N ARG A 81 0.29 1.32 -2.10
CA ARG A 81 -1.04 1.12 -1.50
C ARG A 81 -0.93 0.36 -0.20
N GLY A 82 -1.86 0.62 0.72
CA GLY A 82 -1.99 -0.09 1.98
C GLY A 82 -3.20 -1.01 2.02
N ARG A 83 -3.05 -2.23 2.55
CA ARG A 83 -4.16 -3.11 2.96
C ARG A 83 -3.80 -3.82 4.25
N THR A 84 -4.80 -4.36 4.95
CA THR A 84 -4.56 -5.28 6.06
C THR A 84 -4.42 -6.71 5.54
N VAL A 85 -3.95 -7.63 6.38
CA VAL A 85 -3.91 -9.07 6.06
C VAL A 85 -5.31 -9.61 5.70
N SER A 86 -6.35 -9.08 6.35
CA SER A 86 -7.77 -9.39 6.09
C SER A 86 -8.36 -8.63 4.88
N LEU A 87 -7.54 -7.85 4.16
CA LEU A 87 -7.92 -7.00 3.03
C LEU A 87 -8.93 -5.90 3.39
N LEU A 88 -10.21 -6.25 3.35
CA LEU A 88 -11.35 -5.37 3.64
C LEU A 88 -12.21 -5.90 4.80
N ALA A 89 -11.90 -7.10 5.32
CA ALA A 89 -12.59 -7.69 6.46
C ALA A 89 -11.99 -7.19 7.78
N GLU A 90 -12.71 -7.39 8.89
CA GLU A 90 -12.39 -6.99 10.28
C GLU A 90 -11.90 -5.53 10.47
N HIS A 91 -10.68 -5.25 10.00
CA HIS A 91 -9.98 -3.99 10.08
C HIS A 91 -9.49 -3.54 8.70
N SER A 92 -9.70 -2.27 8.38
CA SER A 92 -9.11 -1.60 7.22
C SER A 92 -7.95 -0.69 7.65
N VAL A 93 -7.09 -0.34 6.70
CA VAL A 93 -5.98 0.61 6.92
C VAL A 93 -6.03 1.73 5.90
N VAL A 94 -5.76 2.96 6.36
CA VAL A 94 -5.58 4.14 5.50
C VAL A 94 -4.28 4.81 5.85
N PHE A 95 -3.37 4.90 4.88
CA PHE A 95 -2.14 5.68 4.98
C PHE A 95 -2.46 7.14 4.64
N TYR A 96 -2.47 8.00 5.65
CA TYR A 96 -2.87 9.41 5.52
C TYR A 96 -1.68 10.37 5.39
N ASP A 97 -0.46 9.91 5.68
CA ASP A 97 0.76 10.69 5.48
C ASP A 97 1.93 9.78 5.10
N MET A 98 2.79 10.26 4.21
CA MET A 98 4.02 9.60 3.81
C MET A 98 5.09 10.65 3.53
N SER A 99 6.21 10.56 4.24
CA SER A 99 7.36 11.45 4.04
C SER A 99 8.62 10.66 3.73
N VAL A 100 9.49 11.28 2.94
CA VAL A 100 10.85 10.81 2.64
C VAL A 100 11.86 11.78 3.25
N GLY A 101 13.04 11.27 3.57
CA GLY A 101 14.19 12.04 4.02
C GLY A 101 14.83 12.86 2.90
N ASP A 102 16.07 13.29 3.14
CA ASP A 102 16.84 14.17 2.27
C ASP A 102 17.98 13.45 1.52
N ALA A 103 17.98 12.11 1.47
CA ALA A 103 19.03 11.35 0.79
C ALA A 103 18.96 11.50 -0.75
N GLY A 104 17.84 12.00 -1.28
CA GLY A 104 17.66 12.24 -2.71
C GLY A 104 17.51 10.95 -3.53
N VAL A 105 17.03 9.88 -2.88
CA VAL A 105 16.85 8.56 -3.47
C VAL A 105 15.42 8.42 -4.01
N LEU A 106 14.43 8.98 -3.32
CA LEU A 106 13.03 9.06 -3.75
C LEU A 106 12.54 10.51 -3.87
N SER A 107 11.60 10.75 -4.79
CA SER A 107 10.85 12.01 -4.79
C SER A 107 9.92 12.09 -3.59
N ALA A 108 9.53 13.32 -3.22
CA ALA A 108 8.45 13.53 -2.26
C ALA A 108 7.19 12.74 -2.68
N PRO A 109 6.56 11.98 -1.77
CA PRO A 109 5.33 11.25 -2.04
C PRO A 109 4.16 12.19 -2.32
N GLU A 110 3.35 11.84 -3.32
CA GLU A 110 2.13 12.55 -3.69
C GLU A 110 0.93 11.61 -3.53
N LEU A 111 -0.07 12.02 -2.75
CA LEU A 111 -1.34 11.31 -2.67
C LEU A 111 -2.13 11.53 -3.96
N VAL A 112 -2.49 10.43 -4.63
CA VAL A 112 -3.38 10.44 -5.79
C VAL A 112 -4.67 9.73 -5.41
N ALA A 113 -5.80 10.42 -5.53
CA ALA A 113 -7.14 9.88 -5.35
C ALA A 113 -7.86 9.78 -6.70
N GLN A 114 -8.63 8.72 -6.89
CA GLN A 114 -9.41 8.45 -8.10
C GLN A 114 -10.80 8.00 -7.69
N ASP A 115 -11.82 8.75 -8.09
CA ASP A 115 -13.19 8.52 -7.66
C ASP A 115 -13.97 7.70 -8.70
N GLY A 116 -14.96 6.93 -8.25
CA GLY A 116 -15.94 6.28 -9.12
C GLY A 116 -15.33 5.28 -10.10
N LEU A 117 -14.36 4.49 -9.66
CA LEU A 117 -13.79 3.41 -10.45
C LEU A 117 -14.71 2.19 -10.42
N THR A 118 -14.85 1.54 -11.57
CA THR A 118 -15.55 0.25 -11.66
C THR A 118 -14.62 -0.87 -11.20
N VAL A 119 -14.95 -1.51 -10.07
CA VAL A 119 -14.14 -2.56 -9.44
C VAL A 119 -14.84 -3.91 -9.52
N PRO A 120 -14.15 -5.00 -9.92
CA PRO A 120 -14.73 -6.33 -9.96
C PRO A 120 -15.09 -6.82 -8.54
N ALA A 121 -16.21 -7.51 -8.41
CA ALA A 121 -16.67 -8.10 -7.16
C ALA A 121 -17.07 -9.57 -7.37
N PRO A 122 -16.83 -10.45 -6.38
CA PRO A 122 -17.37 -11.81 -6.41
C PRO A 122 -18.90 -11.78 -6.52
N ASP A 123 -19.47 -12.64 -7.37
CA ASP A 123 -20.89 -12.97 -7.36
C ASP A 123 -21.08 -14.29 -6.58
N PRO A 124 -21.73 -14.28 -5.40
CA PRO A 124 -21.96 -15.50 -4.62
C PRO A 124 -22.87 -16.51 -5.33
N GLU A 125 -23.79 -16.05 -6.18
CA GLU A 125 -24.71 -16.91 -6.93
C GLU A 125 -24.02 -17.51 -8.17
N ASN A 126 -23.11 -16.76 -8.78
CA ASN A 126 -22.34 -17.18 -9.96
C ASN A 126 -20.82 -16.97 -9.77
N PRO A 127 -20.12 -17.82 -9.00
CA PRO A 127 -18.71 -17.59 -8.62
C PRO A 127 -17.70 -17.47 -9.77
N THR A 128 -18.06 -17.89 -10.98
CA THR A 128 -17.24 -17.77 -12.19
C THR A 128 -17.55 -16.54 -13.03
N GLU A 129 -18.58 -15.78 -12.67
CA GLU A 129 -19.08 -14.60 -13.39
C GLU A 129 -19.06 -13.41 -12.42
N PRO A 130 -17.93 -12.70 -12.29
CA PRO A 130 -17.83 -11.60 -11.34
C PRO A 130 -18.78 -10.45 -11.73
N GLY A 131 -19.45 -9.89 -10.71
CA GLY A 131 -20.14 -8.61 -10.82
C GLY A 131 -19.17 -7.43 -10.77
N SER A 132 -19.72 -6.23 -10.58
CA SER A 132 -18.92 -5.03 -10.33
C SER A 132 -19.68 -4.04 -9.45
N HIS A 133 -18.94 -3.13 -8.82
CA HIS A 133 -19.48 -1.98 -8.11
C HIS A 133 -18.59 -0.75 -8.36
N GLN A 134 -19.05 0.42 -7.93
CA GLN A 134 -18.23 1.63 -7.95
C GLN A 134 -17.50 1.79 -6.62
N ALA A 135 -16.23 2.14 -6.67
CA ALA A 135 -15.42 2.45 -5.50
C ALA A 135 -14.35 3.49 -5.85
N ASP A 136 -13.91 4.23 -4.85
CA ASP A 136 -12.78 5.14 -4.97
C ASP A 136 -11.47 4.38 -4.70
N ASP A 137 -10.38 4.75 -5.37
CA ASP A 137 -9.02 4.27 -5.09
C ASP A 137 -8.12 5.43 -4.67
N HIS A 138 -7.09 5.11 -3.91
CA HIS A 138 -6.01 6.04 -3.63
C HIS A 138 -4.67 5.31 -3.53
N TYR A 139 -3.61 6.02 -3.88
CA TYR A 139 -2.25 5.53 -3.73
C TYR A 139 -1.27 6.68 -3.52
N TRP A 140 -0.15 6.37 -2.88
CA TRP A 140 0.98 7.27 -2.77
C TRP A 140 1.91 7.06 -3.96
N LYS A 141 2.21 8.13 -4.69
CA LYS A 141 3.09 8.13 -5.86
C LYS A 141 4.45 8.70 -5.49
N CYS A 142 5.52 7.96 -5.77
CA CYS A 142 6.89 8.48 -5.71
C CYS A 142 7.73 7.94 -6.86
N THR A 143 8.81 8.64 -7.22
CA THR A 143 9.71 8.27 -8.32
C THR A 143 11.12 8.02 -7.79
N ARG A 144 11.78 6.99 -8.31
CA ARG A 144 13.22 6.76 -8.06
C ARG A 144 14.04 7.87 -8.68
N LEU A 145 14.84 8.54 -7.88
CA LEU A 145 15.79 9.57 -8.30
C LEU A 145 17.22 9.03 -8.40
N ALA A 146 17.59 8.12 -7.47
CA ALA A 146 18.91 7.52 -7.41
C ALA A 146 18.85 6.08 -6.85
N THR A 147 20.00 5.40 -6.81
CA THR A 147 20.18 4.19 -5.99
C THR A 147 20.63 4.56 -4.59
N GLY A 148 20.27 3.73 -3.62
CA GLY A 148 20.64 3.95 -2.23
C GLY A 148 19.54 3.58 -1.26
N VAL A 149 19.55 4.27 -0.11
CA VAL A 149 18.62 4.06 0.99
C VAL A 149 18.00 5.41 1.32
N GLU A 150 16.67 5.47 1.39
CA GLU A 150 15.91 6.63 1.82
C GLU A 150 15.27 6.33 3.17
N ALA A 151 15.41 7.22 4.16
CA ALA A 151 14.63 7.15 5.38
C ALA A 151 13.21 7.63 5.08
N CYS A 152 12.20 6.89 5.49
CA CYS A 152 10.80 7.25 5.29
C CYS A 152 10.02 7.16 6.60
N GLU A 153 8.94 7.93 6.70
CA GLU A 153 7.93 7.77 7.74
C GLU A 153 6.58 7.58 7.09
N LEU A 154 5.87 6.53 7.50
CA LEU A 154 4.50 6.25 7.10
C LEU A 154 3.59 6.51 8.29
N LYS A 155 2.49 7.25 8.09
CA LYS A 155 1.44 7.37 9.09
C LYS A 155 0.13 6.83 8.57
N PHE A 156 -0.52 6.03 9.39
CA PHE A 156 -1.73 5.33 9.01
C PHE A 156 -2.69 5.18 10.17
N MET A 157 -3.96 4.96 9.86
CA MET A 157 -4.98 4.61 10.84
C MET A 157 -5.54 3.23 10.55
N LEU A 158 -5.81 2.49 11.62
CA LEU A 158 -6.66 1.30 11.56
C LEU A 158 -8.11 1.72 11.78
N ILE A 159 -9.00 1.14 11.00
CA ILE A 159 -10.41 1.52 10.95
C ILE A 159 -11.24 0.26 11.08
N ASP A 160 -12.31 0.31 11.87
CA ASP A 160 -13.26 -0.78 11.97
C ASP A 160 -14.30 -0.76 10.82
N LYS A 161 -15.18 -1.77 10.82
CA LYS A 161 -16.27 -1.88 9.84
C LYS A 161 -17.32 -0.77 9.90
N ASN A 162 -17.36 0.02 10.98
CA ASN A 162 -18.26 1.15 11.14
C ASN A 162 -17.61 2.47 10.68
N CYS A 163 -16.42 2.40 10.09
CA CYS A 163 -15.60 3.55 9.71
C CYS A 163 -15.09 4.37 10.90
N GLU A 164 -14.94 3.75 12.07
CA GLU A 164 -14.38 4.38 13.27
C GLU A 164 -12.87 4.07 13.36
N ALA A 165 -12.08 5.09 13.68
CA ALA A 165 -10.65 4.92 13.88
C ALA A 165 -10.39 4.15 15.18
N LEU A 166 -9.70 3.02 15.07
CA LEU A 166 -9.26 2.21 16.21
C LEU A 166 -7.91 2.68 16.78
N GLY A 167 -7.15 3.43 15.99
CA GLY A 167 -5.86 3.97 16.38
C GLY A 167 -5.10 4.58 15.21
N TYR A 168 -4.30 5.60 15.50
CA TYR A 168 -3.35 6.23 14.58
C TYR A 168 -1.94 5.77 14.93
N PHE A 169 -1.17 5.42 13.90
CA PHE A 169 0.14 4.81 14.02
C PHE A 169 1.16 5.51 13.11
N SER A 170 2.41 5.54 13.54
CA SER A 170 3.54 5.95 12.69
C SER A 170 4.62 4.88 12.67
N TRP A 171 5.24 4.72 11.51
CA TRP A 171 6.29 3.74 11.28
C TRP A 171 7.43 4.37 10.48
N ALA A 172 8.60 4.47 11.12
CA ALA A 172 9.84 4.85 10.48
C ALA A 172 10.45 3.62 9.80
N VAL A 173 10.87 3.77 8.54
CA VAL A 173 11.33 2.64 7.72
C VAL A 173 12.43 3.08 6.76
N GLU A 174 13.40 2.19 6.51
CA GLU A 174 14.36 2.36 5.43
C GLU A 174 13.84 1.76 4.12
N VAL A 175 13.79 2.57 3.06
CA VAL A 175 13.47 2.10 1.71
C VAL A 175 14.76 1.99 0.90
N ARG A 176 15.13 0.77 0.52
CA ARG A 176 16.32 0.45 -0.27
C ARG A 176 15.97 0.32 -1.75
N LEU A 177 16.68 1.08 -2.58
CA LEU A 177 16.64 0.98 -4.04
C LEU A 177 18.01 0.54 -4.57
N PRO A 178 18.22 -0.79 -4.71
CA PRO A 178 19.47 -1.32 -5.23
C PRO A 178 19.65 -1.01 -6.74
N ASP A 179 20.88 -1.17 -7.21
CA ASP A 179 21.22 -1.10 -8.64
C ASP A 179 20.45 -2.14 -9.49
#